data_AF-A0A537DST7-F1
#
_entry.id   AF-A0A537DST7-F1
#
_cell.length_a   1.000
_cell.length_b   1.000
_cell.length_c   1.000
_cell.angle_alpha   90.00
_cell.angle_beta   90.00
_cell.angle_gamma   90.00
#
_symmetry.space_group_name_H-M   'P 1'
#
loop_
_entity.id
_entity.type
_entity.pdbx_description
1 polymer ?
#
loop_
_entity_poly.entity_id
_entity_poly.type
_entity_poly.pdbx_seq_one_letter_code
_entity_poly.pdbx_strand_id
1 'polypeptide(L)'
;MLSRDIDEIESNEEAHSVRLVPSWDTYVMFYHPREFFVSQAYRTRIFRQIQGNAPVLLVDGIAAGTWEKTKKKAGIEITVRPFKALSSAQKRTIEEEGKLPREFFGTNVQLSFHT
;
A
#
# COMPACT_ATOMS: atom_id res chain seq x y z
N MET A 1 14.22 25.27 8.87
CA MET A 1 14.51 24.94 7.45
C MET A 1 13.34 24.25 6.75
N LEU A 2 12.10 24.27 7.29
CA LEU A 2 10.87 23.82 6.58
C LEU A 2 9.75 24.88 6.61
N SER A 3 9.97 26.02 7.28
CA SER A 3 8.95 27.04 7.49
C SER A 3 8.53 27.81 6.23
N ARG A 4 9.25 27.63 5.12
CA ARG A 4 8.93 28.26 3.83
C ARG A 4 7.87 27.49 3.05
N ASP A 5 7.60 26.25 3.43
CA ASP A 5 6.72 25.34 2.70
C ASP A 5 5.31 25.29 3.33
N ILE A 6 5.06 26.09 4.38
CA ILE A 6 3.77 26.10 5.11
C ILE A 6 2.63 26.48 4.17
N ASP A 7 2.78 27.57 3.41
CA ASP A 7 1.73 28.05 2.50
C ASP A 7 1.39 26.98 1.44
N GLU A 8 2.39 26.23 0.97
CA GLU A 8 2.20 25.15 0.00
C GLU A 8 1.43 23.98 0.63
N ILE A 9 1.81 23.55 1.85
CA ILE A 9 1.13 22.48 2.58
C ILE A 9 -0.32 22.85 2.89
N GLU A 10 -0.57 24.08 3.36
CA GLU A 10 -1.92 24.55 3.71
C GLU A 10 -2.82 24.72 2.49
N SER A 11 -2.24 25.04 1.32
CA SER A 11 -2.99 25.16 0.07
C SER A 11 -3.31 23.81 -0.60
N ASN A 12 -2.71 22.71 -0.13
CA ASN A 12 -2.87 21.40 -0.74
C ASN A 12 -4.18 20.75 -0.26
N GLU A 13 -4.96 20.25 -1.22
CA GLU A 13 -6.18 19.51 -0.90
C GLU A 13 -5.83 18.14 -0.30
N GLU A 14 -6.69 17.63 0.59
CA GLU A 14 -6.53 16.26 1.09
C GLU A 14 -6.62 15.26 -0.07
N ALA A 15 -5.49 14.63 -0.38
CA ALA A 15 -5.41 13.66 -1.45
C ALA A 15 -5.96 12.30 -1.00
N HIS A 16 -7.13 11.93 -1.53
CA HIS A 16 -7.62 10.55 -1.42
C HIS A 16 -6.81 9.64 -2.32
N SER A 17 -6.04 8.73 -1.71
CA SER A 17 -5.08 7.90 -2.45
C SER A 17 -5.09 6.45 -2.01
N VAL A 18 -4.92 5.57 -2.98
CA VAL A 18 -4.67 4.15 -2.72
C VAL A 18 -3.42 3.73 -3.48
N ARG A 19 -2.49 3.06 -2.78
CA ARG A 19 -1.22 2.60 -3.35
C ARG A 19 -0.90 1.17 -2.90
N LEU A 20 -0.39 0.37 -3.82
CA LEU A 20 0.22 -0.93 -3.53
C LEU A 20 1.74 -0.78 -3.57
N VAL A 21 2.35 -0.53 -2.41
CA VAL A 21 3.79 -0.28 -2.31
C VAL A 21 4.56 -1.57 -2.03
N PRO A 22 5.72 -1.79 -2.65
CA PRO A 22 6.50 -3.01 -2.47
C PRO A 22 7.13 -3.10 -1.08
N SER A 23 7.70 -4.26 -0.77
CA SER A 23 8.66 -4.39 0.33
C SER A 23 9.84 -3.44 0.09
N TRP A 24 10.43 -2.91 1.16
CA TRP A 24 11.54 -1.94 1.12
C TRP A 24 11.20 -0.56 0.52
N ASP A 25 9.92 -0.25 0.36
CA ASP A 25 9.48 1.09 0.00
C ASP A 25 9.91 2.11 1.09
N THR A 26 10.50 3.23 0.68
CA THR A 26 11.10 4.21 1.60
C THR A 26 10.07 4.90 2.48
N TYR A 27 8.86 5.14 1.96
CA TYR A 27 7.76 5.71 2.73
C TYR A 27 7.39 4.79 3.90
N VAL A 28 7.35 3.48 3.65
CA VAL A 28 7.02 2.49 4.69
C VAL A 28 8.18 2.21 5.65
N MET A 29 9.39 2.06 5.12
CA MET A 29 10.57 1.68 5.90
C MET A 29 10.93 2.72 6.96
N PHE A 30 10.88 3.98 6.56
CA PHE A 30 11.38 5.11 7.36
C PHE A 30 10.26 5.93 8.00
N TYR A 31 9.00 5.51 7.88
CA TYR A 31 7.91 6.15 8.62
C TYR A 31 8.17 6.10 10.12
N HIS A 32 8.18 7.28 10.75
CA HIS A 32 8.35 7.44 12.18
C HIS A 32 7.54 8.66 12.68
N PRO A 33 6.77 8.54 13.78
CA PRO A 33 6.51 7.34 14.57
C PRO A 33 5.62 6.30 13.86
N ARG A 34 5.83 5.01 14.14
CA ARG A 34 5.17 3.91 13.39
C ARG A 34 3.71 3.70 13.77
N GLU A 35 3.32 4.14 14.96
CA GLU A 35 1.97 4.10 15.49
C GLU A 35 0.99 5.00 14.72
N PHE A 36 1.49 6.05 14.06
CA PHE A 36 0.68 6.87 13.15
C PHE A 36 0.49 6.20 11.79
N PHE A 37 1.44 5.35 11.37
CA PHE A 37 1.37 4.64 10.11
C PHE A 37 0.49 3.37 10.16
N VAL A 38 0.55 2.63 11.27
CA VAL A 38 -0.19 1.38 11.45
C VAL A 38 -0.53 1.18 12.91
N SER A 39 -1.75 0.72 13.18
CA SER A 39 -2.15 0.41 14.55
C SER A 39 -1.32 -0.76 15.13
N GLN A 40 -1.17 -0.78 16.44
CA GLN A 40 -0.38 -1.80 17.14
C GLN A 40 -0.87 -3.23 16.84
N ALA A 41 -2.17 -3.41 16.63
CA ALA A 41 -2.78 -4.71 16.32
C ALA A 41 -2.30 -5.32 14.99
N TYR A 42 -1.88 -4.50 14.03
CA TYR A 42 -1.44 -4.96 12.70
C TYR A 42 0.06 -4.76 12.45
N ARG A 43 0.78 -4.10 13.36
CA ARG A 43 2.20 -3.77 13.23
C ARG A 43 3.07 -4.98 12.83
N THR A 44 2.85 -6.14 13.44
CA THR A 44 3.61 -7.38 13.19
C THR A 44 3.29 -8.03 11.84
N ARG A 45 2.16 -7.66 11.20
CA ARG A 45 1.85 -8.10 9.82
C ARG A 45 2.74 -7.41 8.79
N ILE A 46 3.16 -6.18 9.06
CA ILE A 46 4.04 -5.40 8.17
C ILE A 46 5.50 -5.57 8.55
N PHE A 47 5.85 -5.30 9.80
CA PHE A 47 7.24 -5.21 10.24
C PHE A 47 7.68 -6.51 10.91
N ARG A 48 8.06 -7.50 10.11
CA ARG A 48 8.63 -8.77 10.57
C ARG A 48 10.15 -8.63 10.71
N GLN A 49 10.74 -9.28 11.71
CA GLN A 49 12.19 -9.32 11.82
C GLN A 49 12.76 -10.33 10.82
N ILE A 50 13.87 -9.94 10.18
CA ILE A 50 14.84 -10.76 9.41
C ILE A 50 14.83 -10.59 7.87
N GLN A 51 13.76 -10.13 7.18
CA GLN A 51 13.79 -9.99 5.69
C GLN A 51 13.09 -8.75 5.10
N GLY A 52 12.99 -7.65 5.85
CA GLY A 52 12.29 -6.44 5.44
C GLY A 52 10.81 -6.42 5.82
N ASN A 53 10.10 -5.36 5.44
CA ASN A 53 8.66 -5.23 5.69
C ASN A 53 7.84 -5.99 4.63
N ALA A 54 6.64 -6.44 4.97
CA ALA A 54 5.69 -6.91 3.98
C ALA A 54 5.35 -5.77 2.99
N PRO A 55 5.05 -6.08 1.71
CA PRO A 55 4.41 -5.12 0.81
C PRO A 55 3.09 -4.63 1.40
N VAL A 56 2.81 -3.34 1.26
CA VAL A 56 1.74 -2.65 1.99
C VAL A 56 0.68 -2.09 1.05
N LEU A 57 -0.58 -2.23 1.44
CA LEU A 57 -1.68 -1.44 0.88
C LEU A 57 -1.80 -0.15 1.70
N LEU A 58 -1.61 0.99 1.05
CA LEU A 58 -1.85 2.31 1.64
C LEU A 58 -3.22 2.82 1.23
N VAL A 59 -3.95 3.38 2.19
CA VAL A 59 -5.14 4.20 1.96
C VAL A 59 -4.90 5.53 2.67
N ASP A 60 -4.91 6.62 1.92
CA ASP A 60 -4.67 7.98 2.39
C ASP A 60 -3.35 8.09 3.17
N GLY A 61 -2.30 7.44 2.66
CA GLY A 61 -0.97 7.38 3.28
C GLY A 61 -0.84 6.44 4.49
N ILE A 62 -1.93 5.85 4.97
CA ILE A 62 -1.93 4.97 6.16
C ILE A 62 -1.99 3.50 5.75
N ALA A 63 -1.30 2.63 6.49
CA ALA A 63 -1.33 1.21 6.21
C ALA A 63 -2.70 0.60 6.47
N ALA A 64 -3.35 0.12 5.41
CA ALA A 64 -4.67 -0.48 5.43
C ALA A 64 -4.65 -2.00 5.18
N GLY A 65 -3.49 -2.57 4.83
CA GLY A 65 -3.34 -3.99 4.57
C GLY A 65 -1.95 -4.37 4.13
N THR A 66 -1.77 -5.64 3.82
CA THR A 66 -0.56 -6.17 3.15
C THR A 66 -0.95 -6.75 1.81
N TRP A 67 0.00 -6.92 0.90
CA TRP A 67 -0.23 -7.69 -0.31
C TRP A 67 0.96 -8.61 -0.63
N GLU A 68 0.71 -9.59 -1.48
CA GLU A 68 1.74 -10.52 -1.95
C GLU A 68 1.63 -10.75 -3.46
N LYS A 69 2.77 -11.03 -4.08
CA LYS A 69 2.86 -11.34 -5.50
C LYS A 69 3.17 -12.82 -5.69
N THR A 70 2.36 -13.52 -6.47
CA THR A 70 2.60 -14.91 -6.84
C THR A 70 2.65 -15.06 -8.36
N LYS A 71 3.69 -15.73 -8.89
CA LYS A 71 3.73 -16.11 -10.30
C LYS A 71 2.81 -17.31 -10.53
N LYS A 72 1.97 -17.25 -11.56
CA LYS A 72 1.09 -18.32 -12.03
C LYS A 72 1.42 -18.65 -13.49
N LYS A 73 0.90 -19.76 -14.00
CA LYS A 73 1.06 -20.14 -15.42
C LYS A 73 0.53 -19.06 -16.38
N ALA A 74 -0.55 -18.38 -16.01
CA ALA A 74 -1.23 -17.38 -16.83
C ALA A 74 -0.84 -15.92 -16.52
N GLY A 75 0.23 -15.69 -15.77
CA GLY A 75 0.69 -14.34 -15.40
C GLY A 75 1.00 -14.20 -13.91
N ILE A 76 0.64 -13.05 -13.34
CA ILE A 76 0.89 -12.71 -11.94
C ILE A 76 -0.45 -12.58 -11.21
N GLU A 77 -0.52 -13.13 -10.00
CA GLU A 77 -1.59 -12.86 -9.04
C GLU A 77 -1.05 -11.91 -7.96
N ILE A 78 -1.77 -10.83 -7.72
CA ILE A 78 -1.60 -9.94 -6.57
C ILE A 78 -2.73 -10.21 -5.59
N THR A 79 -2.38 -10.73 -4.42
CA THR A 79 -3.34 -11.00 -3.35
C THR A 79 -3.27 -9.90 -2.32
N VAL A 80 -4.34 -9.12 -2.21
CA VAL A 80 -4.47 -8.03 -1.24
C VAL A 80 -5.15 -8.57 0.03
N ARG A 81 -4.56 -8.27 1.18
CA ARG A 81 -5.00 -8.69 2.52
C ARG A 81 -5.27 -7.48 3.41
N PRO A 82 -6.47 -6.86 3.33
CA PRO A 82 -6.82 -5.71 4.15
C PRO A 82 -6.82 -6.03 5.64
N PHE A 83 -6.60 -5.03 6.48
CA PHE A 83 -6.73 -5.14 7.94
C PHE A 83 -8.18 -5.05 8.41
N LYS A 84 -9.00 -4.32 7.65
CA LYS A 84 -10.43 -4.11 7.86
C LYS A 84 -11.15 -4.21 6.51
N ALA A 85 -12.48 -4.33 6.54
CA ALA A 85 -13.29 -4.30 5.31
C ALA A 85 -13.07 -2.99 4.54
N LEU A 86 -12.81 -3.12 3.23
CA LEU A 86 -12.66 -1.99 2.32
C LEU A 86 -14.01 -1.57 1.73
N SER A 87 -14.19 -0.27 1.52
CA SER A 87 -15.34 0.26 0.78
C SER A 87 -15.30 -0.18 -0.69
N SER A 88 -16.44 -0.10 -1.37
CA SER A 88 -16.52 -0.38 -2.81
C SER A 88 -15.63 0.57 -3.62
N ALA A 89 -15.57 1.85 -3.23
CA ALA A 89 -14.71 2.84 -3.85
C ALA A 89 -13.23 2.47 -3.70
N GLN A 90 -12.78 2.11 -2.49
CA GLN A 90 -11.40 1.68 -2.24
C GLN A 90 -11.03 0.44 -3.07
N LYS A 91 -11.92 -0.57 -3.14
CA LYS A 91 -11.68 -1.77 -3.95
C LYS A 91 -11.50 -1.41 -5.43
N ARG A 92 -12.34 -0.53 -5.97
CA ARG A 92 -12.22 -0.05 -7.35
C ARG A 92 -10.89 0.67 -7.60
N THR A 93 -10.47 1.55 -6.70
CA THR A 93 -9.17 2.24 -6.84
C THR A 93 -8.00 1.26 -6.74
N ILE A 94 -8.08 0.21 -5.91
CA ILE A 94 -7.06 -0.85 -5.86
C ILE A 94 -7.01 -1.62 -7.19
N GLU A 95 -8.17 -1.90 -7.78
CA GLU A 95 -8.25 -2.55 -9.09
C GLU A 95 -7.62 -1.71 -10.20
N GLU A 96 -7.78 -0.39 -10.15
CA GLU A 96 -7.11 0.55 -11.05
C GLU A 96 -5.60 0.58 -10.80
N GLU A 97 -5.16 0.68 -9.56
CA GLU A 97 -3.74 0.69 -9.18
C GLU A 97 -3.02 -0.59 -9.59
N GLY A 98 -3.68 -1.76 -9.45
CA GLY A 98 -3.11 -3.04 -9.85
C GLY A 98 -2.98 -3.22 -11.38
N LYS A 99 -3.44 -2.26 -12.19
CA LYS A 99 -3.08 -2.18 -13.63
C LYS A 99 -1.67 -1.62 -13.85
N LEU A 100 -1.14 -0.79 -12.96
CA LEU A 100 0.22 -0.25 -13.11
C LEU A 100 1.30 -1.36 -13.08
N PRO A 101 1.23 -2.35 -12.15
CA PRO A 101 2.09 -3.52 -12.22
C PRO A 101 1.96 -4.34 -13.52
N ARG A 102 0.80 -4.36 -14.19
CA ARG A 102 0.62 -5.06 -15.47
C ARG A 102 1.48 -4.44 -16.56
N GLU A 103 1.49 -3.12 -16.63
CA GLU A 103 2.33 -2.37 -17.56
C GLU A 103 3.82 -2.61 -17.23
N PHE A 104 4.18 -2.53 -15.95
CA PHE A 104 5.55 -2.76 -15.50
C PHE A 104 6.06 -4.19 -15.77
N PHE A 105 5.23 -5.22 -15.55
CA PHE A 105 5.63 -6.62 -15.72
C PHE A 105 5.43 -7.16 -17.13
N GLY A 106 4.76 -6.43 -18.03
CA GLY A 106 4.47 -6.87 -19.40
C GLY A 106 3.65 -8.16 -19.48
N THR A 107 2.88 -8.50 -18.44
CA THR A 107 2.11 -9.75 -18.36
C THR A 107 0.76 -9.51 -17.68
N ASN A 108 -0.15 -10.46 -17.82
CA ASN A 108 -1.47 -10.38 -17.19
C ASN A 108 -1.34 -10.38 -15.66
N VAL A 109 -1.93 -9.36 -15.01
CA VAL A 109 -2.01 -9.25 -13.55
C VAL A 109 -3.46 -9.40 -13.11
N GLN A 110 -3.71 -10.41 -12.28
CA GLN A 110 -5.01 -10.61 -11.63
C GLN A 110 -4.93 -10.15 -10.16
N LEU A 111 -6.00 -9.53 -9.68
CA LEU A 111 -6.14 -9.10 -8.29
C LEU A 111 -7.14 -9.98 -7.57
N SER A 112 -6.82 -10.35 -6.34
CA SER A 112 -7.74 -11.02 -5.44
C SER A 112 -7.69 -10.40 -4.03
N PHE A 113 -8.80 -10.45 -3.30
CA PHE A 113 -8.91 -9.91 -1.95
C PHE A 113 -9.18 -11.04 -0.96
N HIS A 114 -8.41 -11.10 0.12
CA HIS A 114 -8.58 -12.06 1.21
C HIS A 114 -8.57 -11.31 2.53
N THR A 115 -9.43 -11.67 3.49
CA THR A 115 -9.43 -11.02 4.82
C THR A 115 -8.60 -11.83 5.80
#